data_AF-A0A2A5QZ42-F1
#
_entry.id   AF-A0A2A5QZ42-F1
#
_cell.length_a   1.000
_cell.length_b   1.000
_cell.length_c   1.000
_cell.angle_alpha   90.00
_cell.angle_beta   90.00
_cell.angle_gamma   90.00
#
_symmetry.space_group_name_H-M   'P 1'
#
loop_
_entity.id
_entity.type
_entity.pdbx_description
1 polymer ?
#
loop_
_entity_poly.entity_id
_entity_poly.type
_entity_poly.pdbx_seq_one_letter_code
_entity_poly.pdbx_strand_id
1 'polypeptide(L)'
;MNYRAVETTGEYVARLETGADWRAEIESLADAVEADAAWFTALGAVQDAECWFYDQEACEYYPIEFDEPLEVASCVGNVSRLEGDRFAHTHAVLSDEEGTAYAGHLNAATVWAGEVHMRVFEEPLEREYDETTELDLWL
;
A
#
# COMPACT_ATOMS: atom_id res chain seq x y z
N MET A 1 7.45 17.62 -12.37
CA MET A 1 8.33 16.68 -11.63
C MET A 1 8.59 17.33 -10.29
N ASN A 2 7.98 16.78 -9.25
CA ASN A 2 8.19 17.20 -7.87
C ASN A 2 9.11 16.15 -7.24
N TYR A 3 10.20 16.60 -6.60
CA TYR A 3 11.17 15.70 -6.01
C TYR A 3 11.85 16.36 -4.81
N ARG A 4 12.31 15.52 -3.88
CA ARG A 4 13.19 15.92 -2.79
C ARG A 4 14.13 14.76 -2.44
N ALA A 5 15.26 15.07 -1.82
CA ALA A 5 16.04 14.06 -1.11
C ALA A 5 15.31 13.67 0.19
N VAL A 6 15.56 12.46 0.68
CA VAL A 6 15.02 11.97 1.96
C VAL A 6 16.17 11.41 2.80
N GLU A 7 16.12 11.63 4.11
CA GLU A 7 17.00 10.95 5.07
C GLU A 7 16.27 9.75 5.69
N THR A 8 16.91 8.57 5.74
CA THR A 8 16.32 7.38 6.36
C THR A 8 16.61 7.37 7.86
N THR A 9 15.57 7.36 8.67
CA THR A 9 15.67 7.36 10.15
C THR A 9 15.63 5.96 10.74
N GLY A 10 15.07 4.99 10.03
CA GLY A 10 15.00 3.60 10.47
C GLY A 10 14.55 2.63 9.38
N GLU A 11 14.85 1.34 9.61
CA GLU A 11 14.36 0.24 8.79
C GLU A 11 13.75 -0.84 9.69
N TYR A 12 12.60 -1.35 9.27
CA TYR A 12 11.79 -2.29 10.03
C TYR A 12 11.44 -3.49 9.17
N VAL A 13 11.37 -4.66 9.81
CA VAL A 13 10.76 -5.86 9.23
C VAL A 13 9.60 -6.28 10.11
N ALA A 14 8.50 -6.67 9.48
CA ALA A 14 7.30 -7.09 10.18
C ALA A 14 6.70 -8.33 9.52
N ARG A 15 6.03 -9.15 10.34
CA ARG A 15 5.16 -10.21 9.88
C ARG A 15 3.73 -9.77 10.15
N LEU A 16 2.89 -9.80 9.12
CA LEU A 16 1.46 -9.46 9.24
C LEU A 16 0.72 -10.58 9.96
N GLU A 17 -0.32 -10.24 10.73
CA GLU A 17 -1.13 -11.22 11.44
C GLU A 17 -2.15 -11.89 10.50
N THR A 18 -2.23 -13.23 10.55
CA THR A 18 -3.19 -13.99 9.75
C THR A 18 -4.63 -13.60 10.10
N GLY A 19 -5.44 -13.34 9.07
CA GLY A 19 -6.84 -12.92 9.19
C GLY A 19 -7.02 -11.41 9.42
N ALA A 20 -5.93 -10.63 9.53
CA ALA A 20 -6.00 -9.18 9.54
C ALA A 20 -6.10 -8.61 8.11
N ASP A 21 -6.45 -7.32 8.00
CA ASP A 21 -6.38 -6.62 6.72
C ASP A 21 -4.93 -6.21 6.40
N TRP A 22 -4.50 -6.50 5.18
CA TRP A 22 -3.13 -6.32 4.72
C TRP A 22 -2.68 -4.85 4.78
N ARG A 23 -3.53 -3.92 4.32
CA ARG A 23 -3.20 -2.49 4.28
C ARG A 23 -3.21 -1.91 5.70
N ALA A 24 -4.22 -2.26 6.49
CA ALA A 24 -4.35 -1.81 7.88
C ALA A 24 -3.18 -2.25 8.77
N GLU A 25 -2.59 -3.44 8.54
CA GLU A 25 -1.41 -3.86 9.29
C GLU A 25 -0.15 -3.06 8.92
N ILE A 26 -0.03 -2.61 7.66
CA ILE A 26 1.06 -1.70 7.23
C ILE A 26 0.87 -0.32 7.90
N GLU A 27 -0.35 0.19 7.94
CA GLU A 27 -0.69 1.43 8.64
C GLU A 27 -0.44 1.30 10.15
N SER A 28 -0.78 0.15 10.75
CA SER A 28 -0.52 -0.16 12.15
C SER A 28 0.97 -0.24 12.48
N LEU A 29 1.79 -0.80 11.58
CA LEU A 29 3.25 -0.76 11.71
C LEU A 29 3.74 0.70 11.67
N ALA A 30 3.25 1.49 10.72
CA ALA A 30 3.63 2.89 10.60
C ALA A 30 3.25 3.70 11.85
N ASP A 31 2.08 3.44 12.43
CA ASP A 31 1.68 4.04 13.69
C ASP A 31 2.58 3.63 14.85
N ALA A 32 2.91 2.33 14.96
CA ALA A 32 3.73 1.81 16.04
C ALA A 32 5.17 2.37 16.04
N VAL A 33 5.69 2.73 14.86
CA VAL A 33 7.03 3.29 14.68
C VAL A 33 7.03 4.79 14.39
N GLU A 34 5.86 5.43 14.49
CA GLU A 34 5.65 6.86 14.29
C GLU A 34 6.11 7.37 12.90
N ALA A 35 5.89 6.57 11.85
CA ALA A 35 6.35 6.85 10.48
C ALA A 35 5.38 7.73 9.68
N ASP A 36 5.60 9.05 9.68
CA ASP A 36 4.83 10.01 8.86
C ASP A 36 5.25 10.00 7.37
N ALA A 37 6.35 9.35 7.05
CA ALA A 37 6.78 9.05 5.69
C ALA A 37 7.55 7.73 5.66
N ALA A 38 7.18 6.82 4.78
CA ALA A 38 7.93 5.58 4.58
C ALA A 38 7.79 5.04 3.16
N TRP A 39 8.72 4.16 2.79
CA TRP A 39 8.60 3.30 1.62
C TRP A 39 8.68 1.85 2.05
N PHE A 40 7.85 0.98 1.50
CA PHE A 40 7.86 -0.43 1.85
C PHE A 40 7.79 -1.34 0.63
N THR A 41 8.27 -2.56 0.85
CA THR A 41 8.07 -3.71 -0.02
C THR A 41 7.60 -4.88 0.83
N ALA A 42 6.69 -5.68 0.30
CA ALA A 42 6.15 -6.84 0.98
C ALA A 42 5.87 -7.99 0.01
N LEU A 43 5.71 -9.19 0.56
CA LEU A 43 5.32 -10.40 -0.16
C LEU A 43 4.58 -11.34 0.79
N GLY A 44 3.90 -12.34 0.24
CA GLY A 44 3.19 -13.34 1.04
C GLY A 44 2.01 -13.93 0.28
N ALA A 45 0.91 -14.19 0.98
CA ALA A 45 -0.33 -14.71 0.43
C ALA A 45 -1.54 -14.12 1.17
N VAL A 46 -2.66 -14.03 0.46
CA VAL A 46 -3.93 -13.51 0.95
C VAL A 46 -5.05 -14.53 0.69
N GLN A 47 -6.14 -14.41 1.44
CA GLN A 47 -7.32 -15.27 1.29
C GLN A 47 -8.35 -14.71 0.30
N ASP A 48 -8.30 -13.40 0.07
CA ASP A 48 -9.11 -12.58 -0.82
C ASP A 48 -8.36 -11.28 -1.10
N ALA A 49 -8.79 -10.51 -2.10
CA ALA A 49 -8.27 -9.17 -2.35
C ALA A 49 -9.29 -8.27 -3.04
N GLU A 50 -9.22 -6.97 -2.75
CA GLU A 50 -9.88 -5.93 -3.52
C GLU A 50 -8.82 -4.98 -4.09
N CYS A 51 -8.67 -4.98 -5.42
CA CYS A 51 -7.86 -4.00 -6.13
C CYS A 51 -8.74 -2.90 -6.72
N TRP A 52 -8.23 -1.68 -6.84
CA TRP A 52 -8.90 -0.60 -7.56
C TRP A 52 -8.18 -0.23 -8.86
N PHE A 53 -8.97 0.14 -9.85
CA PHE A 53 -8.53 0.76 -11.10
C PHE A 53 -9.06 2.20 -11.16
N TYR A 54 -8.17 3.16 -11.36
CA TYR A 54 -8.55 4.57 -11.52
C TYR A 54 -8.77 4.89 -13.00
N ASP A 55 -10.02 5.21 -13.37
CA ASP A 55 -10.34 5.69 -14.70
C ASP A 55 -9.93 7.16 -14.82
N GLN A 56 -9.03 7.46 -15.76
CA GLN A 56 -8.46 8.79 -15.92
C GLN A 56 -9.32 9.74 -16.77
N GLU A 57 -10.37 9.24 -17.43
CA GLU A 57 -11.34 10.08 -18.14
C GLU A 57 -12.50 10.47 -17.22
N ALA A 58 -12.97 9.52 -16.40
CA ALA A 58 -14.03 9.73 -15.43
C ALA A 58 -13.53 10.26 -14.08
N CYS A 59 -12.23 10.12 -13.78
CA CYS A 59 -11.63 10.43 -12.48
C CYS A 59 -12.28 9.69 -11.31
N GLU A 60 -12.59 8.41 -11.53
CA GLU A 60 -13.27 7.57 -10.55
C GLU A 60 -12.57 6.22 -10.39
N TYR A 61 -12.60 5.68 -9.17
CA TYR A 61 -12.11 4.33 -8.86
C TYR A 61 -13.17 3.26 -9.12
N TYR A 62 -12.73 2.15 -9.70
CA TYR A 62 -13.52 0.95 -9.92
C TYR A 62 -12.91 -0.24 -9.18
N PRO A 63 -13.69 -0.95 -8.33
CA PRO A 63 -13.19 -2.12 -7.63
C PRO A 63 -13.10 -3.34 -8.55
N ILE A 64 -12.11 -4.18 -8.27
CA ILE A 64 -11.87 -5.49 -8.86
C ILE A 64 -11.68 -6.45 -7.69
N GLU A 65 -12.69 -7.28 -7.44
CA GLU A 65 -12.77 -8.18 -6.30
C GLU A 65 -12.29 -9.59 -6.67
N PHE A 66 -11.52 -10.20 -5.77
CA PHE A 66 -11.06 -11.58 -5.84
C PHE A 66 -11.49 -12.29 -4.55
N ASP A 67 -12.46 -13.19 -4.65
CA ASP A 67 -12.93 -14.03 -3.53
C ASP A 67 -12.21 -15.40 -3.56
N GLU A 68 -10.88 -15.35 -3.65
CA GLU A 68 -10.04 -16.54 -3.76
C GLU A 68 -8.64 -16.33 -3.18
N PRO A 69 -7.95 -17.41 -2.73
CA PRO A 69 -6.58 -17.30 -2.25
C PRO A 69 -5.62 -16.90 -3.37
N LEU A 70 -4.75 -15.93 -3.10
CA LEU A 70 -3.77 -15.42 -4.05
C LEU A 70 -2.39 -15.32 -3.39
N GLU A 71 -1.34 -15.66 -4.13
CA GLU A 71 0.02 -15.30 -3.76
C GLU A 71 0.24 -13.81 -4.02
N VAL A 72 0.76 -13.09 -3.03
CA VAL A 72 1.25 -11.71 -3.17
C VAL A 72 2.71 -11.78 -3.62
N ALA A 73 2.91 -11.88 -4.93
CA ALA A 73 4.23 -11.97 -5.54
C ALA A 73 5.09 -10.71 -5.31
N SER A 74 4.44 -9.56 -5.19
CA SER A 74 5.06 -8.29 -4.81
C SER A 74 4.00 -7.32 -4.32
N CYS A 75 4.25 -6.62 -3.24
CA CYS A 75 3.50 -5.46 -2.82
C CYS A 75 4.47 -4.30 -2.56
N VAL A 76 4.20 -3.15 -3.15
CA VAL A 76 5.06 -1.97 -3.05
C VAL A 76 4.19 -0.77 -2.74
N GLY A 77 4.68 0.10 -1.87
CA GLY A 77 3.95 1.31 -1.55
C GLY A 77 4.74 2.28 -0.70
N ASN A 78 4.03 3.30 -0.26
CA ASN A 78 4.53 4.30 0.66
C ASN A 78 3.51 4.57 1.77
N VAL A 79 4.03 5.04 2.90
CA VAL A 79 3.21 5.66 3.94
C VAL A 79 3.42 7.16 3.86
N SER A 80 2.32 7.89 3.99
CA SER A 80 2.23 9.35 3.95
C SER A 80 1.09 9.80 4.85
N ARG A 81 0.94 11.10 5.03
CA ARG A 81 -0.15 11.72 5.76
C ARG A 81 -1.26 12.10 4.80
N LEU A 82 -2.50 11.74 5.15
CA LEU A 82 -3.71 12.13 4.44
C LEU A 82 -4.75 12.49 5.51
N GLU A 83 -5.29 13.71 5.43
CA GLU A 83 -6.29 14.23 6.39
C GLU A 83 -5.90 14.09 7.88
N GLY A 84 -4.61 14.01 8.18
CA GLY A 84 -4.11 13.88 9.56
C GLY A 84 -3.93 12.45 10.04
N ASP A 85 -4.12 11.44 9.19
CA ASP A 85 -3.87 10.03 9.47
C ASP A 85 -2.71 9.48 8.64
N ARG A 86 -2.08 8.39 9.11
CA ARG A 86 -1.08 7.66 8.31
C ARG A 86 -1.81 6.77 7.32
N PHE A 87 -1.51 6.98 6.05
CA PHE A 87 -2.17 6.33 4.94
C PHE A 87 -1.15 5.55 4.12
N ALA A 88 -1.41 4.26 3.93
CA ALA A 88 -0.60 3.40 3.07
C ALA A 88 -1.17 3.41 1.65
N HIS A 89 -0.40 3.93 0.69
CA HIS A 89 -0.69 3.76 -0.73
C HIS A 89 -0.04 2.49 -1.25
N THR A 90 -0.83 1.43 -1.36
CA THR A 90 -0.40 0.08 -1.74
C THR A 90 -0.70 -0.25 -3.19
N HIS A 91 0.28 -0.82 -3.90
CA HIS A 91 0.06 -1.58 -5.13
C HIS A 91 0.54 -3.01 -4.93
N ALA A 92 -0.11 -3.95 -5.61
CA ALA A 92 0.26 -5.37 -5.53
C ALA A 92 0.26 -6.04 -6.90
N VAL A 93 1.07 -7.10 -7.00
CA VAL A 93 1.01 -8.14 -8.01
C VAL A 93 0.58 -9.41 -7.30
N LEU A 94 -0.58 -9.93 -7.69
CA LEU A 94 -1.22 -11.11 -7.16
C LEU A 94 -1.13 -12.25 -8.19
N SER A 95 -1.08 -13.49 -7.74
CA SER A 95 -1.06 -14.68 -8.59
C SER A 95 -2.04 -15.73 -8.10
N ASP A 96 -2.87 -16.25 -9.00
CA ASP A 96 -3.74 -17.39 -8.73
C ASP A 96 -2.99 -18.74 -8.79
N GLU A 97 -3.73 -19.83 -8.59
CA GLU A 97 -3.22 -21.20 -8.66
C GLU A 97 -2.74 -21.64 -10.05
N GLU A 98 -3.19 -20.97 -11.12
CA GLU A 98 -2.75 -21.20 -12.50
C GLU A 98 -1.49 -20.40 -12.85
N GLY A 99 -1.06 -19.48 -11.98
CA GLY A 99 0.06 -18.57 -12.21
C GLY A 99 -0.33 -17.31 -13.00
N THR A 100 -1.63 -17.03 -13.15
CA THR A 100 -2.13 -15.80 -13.78
C THR A 100 -1.86 -14.63 -12.85
N ALA A 101 -1.19 -13.61 -13.39
CA ALA A 101 -0.86 -12.41 -12.62
C ALA A 101 -1.95 -11.34 -12.77
N TYR A 102 -2.41 -10.82 -11.63
CA TYR A 102 -3.25 -9.64 -11.51
C TYR A 102 -2.45 -8.53 -10.85
N ALA A 103 -2.69 -7.27 -11.22
CA ALA A 103 -1.96 -6.15 -10.62
C ALA A 103 -2.82 -4.89 -10.57
N GLY A 104 -2.66 -4.10 -9.50
CA GLY A 104 -3.44 -2.89 -9.30
C GLY A 104 -3.09 -2.16 -8.02
N HIS A 105 -3.85 -1.10 -7.75
CA HIS A 105 -3.89 -0.46 -6.44
C HIS A 105 -4.59 -1.41 -5.45
N LEU A 106 -3.92 -1.87 -4.41
CA LEU A 106 -4.52 -2.79 -3.44
C LEU A 106 -5.22 -1.96 -2.36
N ASN A 107 -6.55 -2.05 -2.31
CA ASN A 107 -7.36 -1.35 -1.31
C ASN A 107 -7.48 -2.15 0.00
N ALA A 108 -7.75 -3.45 -0.11
CA ALA A 108 -7.92 -4.36 1.03
C ALA A 108 -7.56 -5.80 0.64
N ALA A 109 -7.16 -6.60 1.62
CA ALA A 109 -6.99 -8.05 1.46
C ALA A 109 -6.85 -8.73 2.81
N THR A 110 -7.46 -9.90 2.98
CA THR A 110 -7.27 -10.70 4.20
C THR A 110 -5.93 -11.45 4.15
N VAL A 111 -5.04 -11.16 5.09
CA VAL A 111 -3.71 -11.80 5.21
C VAL A 111 -3.86 -13.29 5.48
N TRP A 112 -3.24 -14.13 4.66
CA TRP A 112 -2.91 -15.50 5.06
C TRP A 112 -1.53 -15.54 5.72
N ALA A 113 -0.52 -14.98 5.04
CA ALA A 113 0.82 -14.73 5.56
C ALA A 113 1.41 -13.51 4.85
N GLY A 114 2.10 -12.63 5.56
CA GLY A 114 2.73 -11.45 4.95
C GLY A 114 4.03 -11.08 5.65
N GLU A 115 5.03 -10.72 4.86
CA GLU A 115 6.32 -10.21 5.33
C GLU A 115 6.57 -8.84 4.71
N VAL A 116 6.85 -7.84 5.53
CA VAL A 116 7.05 -6.44 5.12
C VAL A 116 8.45 -5.99 5.51
N HIS A 117 9.11 -5.28 4.60
CA HIS A 117 10.26 -4.42 4.89
C HIS A 117 9.86 -2.97 4.65
N MET A 118 10.10 -2.10 5.63
CA MET A 118 9.74 -0.68 5.60
C MET A 118 10.96 0.19 5.93
N ARG A 119 11.21 1.22 5.13
CA ARG A 119 12.17 2.29 5.41
C ARG A 119 11.43 3.57 5.76
N VAL A 120 11.73 4.15 6.91
CA VAL A 120 11.10 5.38 7.42
C VAL A 120 11.99 6.58 7.10
N PHE A 121 11.37 7.68 6.71
CA PHE A 121 12.05 8.92 6.36
C PHE A 121 11.86 9.99 7.44
N GLU A 122 12.84 10.90 7.55
CA GLU A 122 12.81 11.99 8.54
C GLU A 122 11.68 12.98 8.26
N GLU A 123 11.59 13.47 7.02
CA GLU A 123 10.56 14.44 6.66
C GLU A 123 9.23 13.78 6.31
N PRO A 124 8.09 14.27 6.83
CA PRO A 124 6.77 13.76 6.49
C PRO A 124 6.45 13.96 5.00
N LEU A 125 5.60 13.10 4.45
CA LEU A 125 4.98 13.27 3.14
C LEU A 125 3.51 13.59 3.37
N GLU A 126 3.10 14.82 3.08
CA GLU A 126 1.70 15.24 3.17
C GLU A 126 1.07 15.14 1.79
N ARG A 127 -0.11 14.53 1.72
CA ARG A 127 -0.90 14.50 0.49
C ARG A 127 -1.81 15.71 0.40
N GLU A 128 -1.86 16.29 -0.78
CA GLU A 128 -2.74 17.39 -1.14
C GLU A 128 -3.52 17.03 -2.40
N TYR A 129 -4.75 17.53 -2.47
CA TYR A 129 -5.59 17.36 -3.65
C TYR A 129 -4.97 18.01 -4.87
N ASP A 130 -4.76 17.25 -5.92
CA ASP A 130 -4.30 17.72 -7.22
C ASP A 130 -5.49 17.89 -8.18
N GLU A 131 -5.78 19.14 -8.57
CA GLU A 131 -6.91 19.46 -9.46
C GLU A 131 -6.81 18.82 -10.85
N THR A 132 -5.61 18.41 -11.27
CA THR A 132 -5.41 17.82 -12.61
C THR A 132 -5.80 16.36 -12.65
N THR A 133 -5.48 15.61 -11.59
CA THR A 133 -5.70 14.17 -11.50
C THR A 133 -6.91 13.80 -10.65
N GLU A 134 -7.43 14.75 -9.87
CA GLU A 134 -8.47 14.53 -8.85
C GLU A 134 -8.06 13.49 -7.79
N LEU A 135 -6.75 13.36 -7.56
CA LEU A 135 -6.14 12.47 -6.58
C LEU A 135 -5.42 13.26 -5.50
N ASP A 136 -5.23 12.62 -4.34
CA ASP A 136 -4.37 13.13 -3.28
C ASP A 136 -2.93 12.69 -3.51
N LEU A 137 -2.05 13.62 -3.86
CA LEU A 137 -0.66 13.37 -4.19
C LEU A 137 0.27 14.02 -3.17
N TRP A 138 1.41 13.40 -2.90
CA TRP A 138 2.49 14.05 -2.15
C TRP A 138 3.51 14.67 -3.12
N LEU A 139 4.08 15.82 -2.70
CA LEU A 139 5.04 16.69 -3.42
C LEU A 139 4.53 17.43 -4.66
#